data_AF-A0A542K946-F1
#
_entry.id   AF-A0A542K946-F1
#
_cell.length_a   1.000
_cell.length_b   1.000
_cell.length_c   1.000
_cell.angle_alpha   90.00
_cell.angle_beta   90.00
_cell.angle_gamma   90.00
#
_symmetry.space_group_name_H-M   'P 1'
#
loop_
_entity.id
_entity.type
_entity.pdbx_description
1 polymer ?
#
loop_
_entity_poly.entity_id
_entity_poly.type
_entity_poly.pdbx_seq_one_letter_code
_entity_poly.pdbx_strand_id
1 'polypeptide(L)'
;MENTLHILLTDRDAETEDVAELTGYLRQELLDLDVDDVTAPPGGEVPPGARAVDVAQVGALLVTLGSSANALSQVMAVIRSWMGRHHARIPDTH
;
A
#
# COMPACT_ATOMS: atom_id res chain seq x y z
N MET A 1 -21.74 7.09 4.00
CA MET A 1 -20.47 7.70 3.56
C MET A 1 -19.54 6.54 3.31
N GLU A 2 -19.02 6.41 2.09
CA GLU A 2 -18.05 5.35 1.78
C GLU A 2 -16.71 5.79 2.38
N ASN A 3 -16.12 4.94 3.24
CA ASN A 3 -14.93 5.28 3.98
C ASN A 3 -13.73 4.62 3.30
N THR A 4 -13.21 5.28 2.26
CA THR A 4 -12.12 4.74 1.44
C THR A 4 -10.75 5.26 1.87
N LEU A 5 -9.75 4.38 1.81
CA LEU A 5 -8.34 4.70 1.99
C LEU A 5 -7.59 4.46 0.69
N HIS A 6 -6.82 5.46 0.26
CA HIS A 6 -5.81 5.26 -0.78
C HIS A 6 -4.45 5.01 -0.14
N ILE A 7 -3.84 3.89 -0.51
CA ILE A 7 -2.49 3.50 -0.10
C ILE A 7 -1.61 3.54 -1.33
N LEU A 8 -0.52 4.30 -1.23
CA LEU A 8 0.51 4.38 -2.25
C LEU A 8 1.78 3.76 -1.67
N LEU A 9 2.33 2.78 -2.39
CA LEU A 9 3.59 2.14 -2.07
C LEU A 9 4.66 2.62 -3.05
N THR A 10 5.74 3.16 -2.52
CA THR A 10 6.92 3.55 -3.30
C THR A 10 8.15 2.95 -2.67
N ASP A 11 9.03 2.43 -3.51
CA ASP A 11 10.39 2.11 -3.12
C ASP A 11 11.34 2.86 -4.07
N ARG A 12 12.35 3.51 -3.49
CA ARG A 12 13.32 4.30 -4.28
C ARG A 12 14.42 3.43 -4.87
N ASP A 13 14.60 2.23 -4.32
CA ASP A 13 15.69 1.32 -4.66
C ASP A 13 15.18 0.04 -5.34
N ALA A 14 13.86 -0.19 -5.36
CA ALA A 14 13.24 -1.36 -5.98
C ALA A 14 12.71 -1.07 -7.38
N GLU A 15 12.84 -2.05 -8.27
CA GLU A 15 12.33 -1.91 -9.64
C GLU A 15 10.80 -1.99 -9.66
N THR A 16 10.19 -1.57 -10.77
CA THR A 16 8.72 -1.59 -10.96
C THR A 16 8.10 -2.96 -10.67
N GLU A 17 8.77 -4.05 -11.09
CA GLU A 17 8.30 -5.42 -10.86
C GLU A 17 8.32 -5.78 -9.37
N ASP A 18 9.34 -5.35 -8.63
CA ASP A 18 9.45 -5.54 -7.18
C ASP A 18 8.35 -4.78 -6.44
N VAL A 19 8.06 -3.54 -6.84
CA VAL A 19 6.99 -2.74 -6.25
C VAL A 19 5.61 -3.37 -6.50
N ALA A 20 5.37 -3.92 -7.70
CA ALA A 20 4.12 -4.62 -8.01
C ALA A 20 3.95 -5.88 -7.14
N GLU A 21 5.02 -6.66 -6.94
CA GLU A 21 5.01 -7.83 -6.07
C GLU A 21 4.74 -7.46 -4.61
N LEU A 22 5.45 -6.45 -4.08
CA LEU A 22 5.25 -5.92 -2.73
C LEU A 22 3.82 -5.39 -2.52
N THR A 23 3.27 -4.72 -3.54
CA THR A 23 1.88 -4.25 -3.53
C THR A 23 0.90 -5.43 -3.49
N GLY A 24 1.20 -6.50 -4.21
CA GLY A 24 0.44 -7.76 -4.17
C GLY A 24 0.43 -8.38 -2.77
N TYR A 25 1.59 -8.47 -2.11
CA TYR A 25 1.69 -8.98 -0.74
C TYR A 25 0.93 -8.11 0.26
N LEU A 26 1.09 -6.79 0.19
CA LEU A 26 0.36 -5.86 1.05
C LEU A 26 -1.17 -6.00 0.84
N ARG A 27 -1.62 -6.18 -0.41
CA ARG A 27 -3.03 -6.42 -0.70
C ARG A 27 -3.56 -7.67 -0.03
N GLN A 28 -2.82 -8.79 -0.05
CA GLN A 28 -3.26 -10.02 0.62
C GLN A 28 -3.41 -9.82 2.12
N GLU A 29 -2.45 -9.17 2.77
CA GLU A 29 -2.52 -8.88 4.21
C GLU A 29 -3.69 -7.94 4.56
N LEU A 30 -4.04 -7.00 3.69
CA LEU A 30 -5.18 -6.12 3.87
C LEU A 30 -6.52 -6.85 3.65
N LEU A 31 -6.59 -7.81 2.73
CA LEU A 31 -7.78 -8.63 2.52
C LEU A 31 -8.08 -9.59 3.67
N ASP A 32 -7.07 -9.93 4.48
CA ASP A 32 -7.25 -10.71 5.71
C ASP A 32 -7.86 -9.89 6.87
N LEU A 33 -7.96 -8.57 6.71
CA LEU A 33 -8.66 -7.70 7.67
C LEU A 33 -10.17 -7.69 7.42
N ASP A 34 -10.92 -7.22 8.43
CA ASP A 34 -12.34 -6.89 8.34
C ASP A 34 -12.57 -5.58 7.53
N VAL A 35 -12.06 -5.56 6.29
CA VAL A 35 -12.27 -4.52 5.28
C VAL A 35 -13.28 -5.01 4.26
N ASP A 36 -14.07 -4.10 3.70
CA ASP A 36 -15.13 -4.46 2.77
C ASP A 36 -14.58 -4.87 1.40
N ASP A 37 -13.53 -4.19 0.93
CA ASP A 37 -12.89 -4.48 -0.36
C ASP A 37 -11.47 -3.91 -0.44
N VAL A 38 -10.61 -4.56 -1.24
CA VAL A 38 -9.28 -4.06 -1.59
C VAL A 38 -9.03 -4.26 -3.08
N THR A 39 -9.07 -3.16 -3.82
CA THR A 39 -8.92 -3.13 -5.28
C THR A 39 -7.74 -2.26 -5.71
N ALA A 40 -7.24 -2.50 -6.92
CA ALA A 40 -6.38 -1.51 -7.57
C ALA A 40 -7.26 -0.32 -7.99
N PRO A 41 -6.83 0.94 -7.75
CA PRO A 41 -7.63 2.08 -8.12
C PRO A 41 -7.91 2.09 -9.63
N PRO A 42 -9.13 2.48 -10.04
CA PRO A 42 -9.47 2.58 -11.45
C PRO A 42 -8.66 3.70 -12.11
N GLY A 43 -7.64 3.29 -12.85
CA GLY A 43 -6.63 4.20 -13.42
C GLY A 43 -5.45 4.35 -12.47
N GLY A 44 -4.24 4.20 -12.99
CA GLY A 44 -3.01 4.53 -12.29
C GLY A 44 -2.94 6.05 -12.08
N GLU A 45 -3.80 6.57 -11.20
CA GLU A 45 -3.91 8.00 -10.97
C GLU A 45 -2.65 8.46 -10.27
N VAL A 46 -1.83 9.13 -11.08
CA VAL A 46 -0.57 9.71 -10.66
C VAL A 46 -0.87 10.79 -9.62
N PRO A 47 -0.30 10.69 -8.40
CA PRO A 47 -0.47 11.74 -7.40
C PRO A 47 -0.03 13.09 -7.99
N PRO A 48 -0.77 14.18 -7.75
CA PRO A 48 -0.35 15.50 -8.19
C PRO A 48 1.05 15.82 -7.65
N GLY A 49 2.04 15.92 -8.54
CA GLY A 49 3.44 16.22 -8.19
C GLY A 49 4.44 15.05 -8.30
N ALA A 50 4.00 13.82 -8.61
CA ALA A 50 4.92 12.71 -8.87
C ALA A 50 5.66 12.89 -10.22
N ARG A 51 6.97 12.62 -10.27
CA ARG A 51 7.72 12.60 -11.53
C ARG A 51 7.45 11.30 -12.27
N ALA A 52 7.52 11.30 -13.59
CA ALA A 52 7.22 10.13 -14.42
C ALA A 52 8.04 8.86 -14.07
N VAL A 53 9.27 9.02 -13.55
CA VAL A 53 10.10 7.92 -13.03
C VAL A 53 9.59 7.37 -11.70
N ASP A 54 9.03 8.23 -10.83
CA ASP A 54 8.41 7.79 -9.58
C ASP A 54 7.13 6.98 -9.88
N VAL A 55 6.38 7.37 -10.92
CA VAL A 55 5.13 6.70 -11.31
C VAL A 55 5.32 5.23 -11.69
N ALA A 56 6.44 4.89 -12.34
CA ALA A 56 6.71 3.49 -12.71
C ALA A 56 6.92 2.61 -11.46
N GLN A 57 7.45 3.17 -10.38
CA GLN A 57 7.77 2.47 -9.13
C GLN A 57 6.73 2.76 -8.03
N VAL A 58 5.49 3.11 -8.42
CA VAL A 58 4.37 3.32 -7.50
C VAL A 58 3.35 2.20 -7.66
N GLY A 59 3.13 1.46 -6.57
CA GLY A 59 1.97 0.60 -6.41
C GLY A 59 0.83 1.34 -5.72
N ALA A 60 -0.42 1.05 -6.09
CA ALA A 60 -1.58 1.70 -5.50
C ALA A 60 -2.66 0.70 -5.12
N LEU A 61 -3.26 0.90 -3.93
CA LEU A 61 -4.38 0.12 -3.42
C LEU A 61 -5.47 1.05 -2.90
N LEU A 62 -6.71 0.75 -3.27
CA LEU A 62 -7.92 1.35 -2.74
C LEU A 62 -8.55 0.36 -1.76
N VAL A 63 -8.64 0.77 -0.50
CA VAL A 63 -9.24 -0.02 0.59
C VAL A 63 -10.57 0.60 0.96
N THR A 64 -11.64 -0.18 0.91
CA THR A 64 -12.95 0.22 1.41
C THR A 64 -13.09 -0.27 2.84
N LEU A 65 -13.17 0.66 3.81
CA LEU A 65 -13.41 0.30 5.20
C LEU A 65 -14.90 0.09 5.43
N GLY A 66 -15.24 -0.99 6.14
CA GLY A 66 -16.60 -1.22 6.63
C GLY A 66 -17.03 -0.22 7.71
N SER A 67 -18.24 -0.43 8.24
CA SER A 67 -18.85 0.44 9.26
C SER A 67 -18.16 0.39 10.63
N SER A 68 -17.11 -0.43 10.77
CA SER A 68 -16.36 -0.64 12.00
C SER A 68 -15.48 0.57 12.32
N ALA A 69 -15.74 1.24 13.44
CA ALA A 69 -14.95 2.38 13.93
C ALA A 69 -13.45 2.06 14.11
N ASN A 70 -13.10 0.77 14.21
CA ASN A 70 -11.74 0.29 14.42
C ASN A 70 -11.04 -0.18 13.12
N ALA A 71 -11.71 -0.14 11.96
CA ALA A 71 -11.18 -0.62 10.69
C ALA A 71 -9.89 0.13 10.29
N LEU A 72 -9.88 1.46 10.42
CA LEU A 72 -8.71 2.28 10.15
C LEU A 72 -7.51 1.91 11.04
N SER A 73 -7.74 1.75 12.34
CA SER A 73 -6.68 1.39 13.30
C SER A 73 -6.07 0.03 12.97
N GLN A 74 -6.88 -0.94 12.54
CA GLN A 74 -6.41 -2.26 12.12
C GLN A 74 -5.57 -2.19 10.84
N VAL A 75 -6.04 -1.46 9.83
CA VAL A 75 -5.28 -1.22 8.59
C VAL A 75 -3.93 -0.58 8.90
N MET A 76 -3.90 0.46 9.74
CA MET A 76 -2.66 1.13 10.14
C MET A 76 -1.72 0.21 10.91
N ALA A 77 -2.24 -0.69 11.77
CA ALA A 77 -1.44 -1.65 12.50
C ALA A 77 -0.77 -2.68 11.57
N VAL A 78 -1.51 -3.20 10.57
CA VAL A 78 -0.99 -4.12 9.56
C VAL A 78 0.08 -3.44 8.71
N ILE A 79 -0.19 -2.23 8.20
CA ILE A 79 0.79 -1.47 7.41
C ILE A 79 2.09 -1.27 8.19
N ARG A 80 2.00 -0.88 9.47
CA ARG A 80 3.19 -0.68 10.32
C ARG A 80 3.96 -1.98 10.55
N SER A 81 3.25 -3.07 10.78
CA SER A 81 3.86 -4.40 10.97
C SER A 81 4.54 -4.88 9.68
N TRP A 82 3.85 -4.75 8.55
CA TRP A 82 4.36 -5.06 7.22
C TRP A 82 5.62 -4.24 6.90
N MET A 83 5.58 -2.92 7.10
CA MET A 83 6.74 -2.05 6.91
C MET A 83 7.92 -2.45 7.78
N GLY A 84 7.69 -2.87 9.03
CA GLY A 84 8.76 -3.38 9.90
C GLY A 84 9.41 -4.66 9.36
N ARG A 85 8.65 -5.56 8.73
CA ARG A 85 9.17 -6.80 8.12
C ARG A 85 9.95 -6.53 6.83
N HIS A 86 9.52 -5.56 6.04
CA HIS A 86 10.14 -5.23 4.75
C HIS A 86 11.31 -4.24 4.89
N HIS A 87 11.27 -3.31 5.84
CA HIS A 87 12.36 -2.37 6.11
C HIS A 87 13.57 -3.04 6.79
N ALA A 88 13.36 -4.14 7.53
CA ALA A 88 14.45 -4.95 8.08
C ALA A 88 15.37 -5.59 7.01
N ARG A 89 15.02 -5.47 5.72
CA ARG A 89 15.84 -5.94 4.59
C ARG A 89 16.85 -4.88 4.10
N ILE A 90 16.86 -3.66 4.62
CA ILE A 90 17.92 -2.68 4.35
C ILE A 90 18.96 -2.82 5.46
N PRO A 91 20.13 -3.46 5.22
CA PRO A 91 21.24 -3.34 6.14
C PRO A 91 21.74 -1.91 6.08
N ASP A 92 21.87 -1.26 7.23
CA ASP A 92 22.61 -0.01 7.38
C ASP A 92 23.98 -0.17 6.71
N THR A 93 24.14 0.37 5.50
CA THR A 93 25.43 0.36 4.82
C THR A 93 26.07 1.71 5.13
N HIS A 94 26.91 1.68 6.16
CA HIS A 94 27.65 2.81 6.70
C HIS A 94 28.96 3.06 5.95
#